data_AF-A0A7C7UQE6-F1
#
_entry.id   AF-A0A7C7UQE6-F1
#
_cell.length_a   1.000
_cell.length_b   1.000
_cell.length_c   1.000
_cell.angle_alpha   90.00
_cell.angle_beta   90.00
_cell.angle_gamma   90.00
#
_symmetry.space_group_name_H-M   'P 1'
#
loop_
_entity.id
_entity.type
_entity.pdbx_description
1 polymer ?
#
loop_
_entity_poly.entity_id
_entity_poly.type
_entity_poly.pdbx_seq_one_letter_code
_entity_poly.pdbx_strand_id
1 'polypeptide(L)'
;MTRKKQRSRKDRKRARSRQKGWGRWLHVVIPILAALLVGLGGGWLFARRGDTGPTEAEIKLASVSQLPEKVRRAPPVVQEAYRFAIVNAEILEKIPCYCGCGSMGHKSDLDCFIQDFNPDGSIVFGYHALE
;
A
#
# COMPACT_ATOMS: atom_id res chain seq x y z
N MET A 1 -26.84 25.79 -66.49
CA MET A 1 -26.58 25.41 -65.07
C MET A 1 -25.14 25.71 -64.71
N THR A 2 -24.89 26.55 -63.70
CA THR A 2 -23.56 27.13 -63.44
C THR A 2 -22.61 26.16 -62.72
N ARG A 3 -21.35 26.11 -63.17
CA ARG A 3 -20.25 25.25 -62.68
C ARG A 3 -20.07 25.32 -61.15
N LYS A 4 -20.42 26.46 -60.53
CA LYS A 4 -20.38 26.71 -59.07
C LYS A 4 -21.39 25.84 -58.30
N LYS A 5 -22.60 25.62 -58.84
CA LYS A 5 -23.66 24.82 -58.20
C LYS A 5 -23.33 23.32 -58.22
N GLN A 6 -22.63 22.85 -59.25
CA GLN A 6 -22.16 21.47 -59.34
C GLN A 6 -21.01 21.16 -58.38
N ARG A 7 -20.02 22.06 -58.24
CA ARG A 7 -18.95 21.93 -57.23
C ARG A 7 -19.51 21.88 -55.80
N SER A 8 -20.38 22.83 -55.45
CA SER A 8 -21.01 22.88 -54.11
C SER A 8 -21.80 21.60 -53.77
N ARG A 9 -22.52 21.01 -54.74
CA ARG A 9 -23.23 19.74 -54.54
C ARG A 9 -22.27 18.55 -54.35
N LYS A 10 -21.15 18.51 -55.08
CA LYS A 10 -20.13 17.46 -54.96
C LYS A 10 -19.42 17.53 -53.60
N ASP A 11 -19.12 18.74 -53.13
CA ASP A 11 -18.45 18.96 -51.85
C ASP A 11 -19.35 18.56 -50.67
N ARG A 12 -20.64 18.94 -50.71
CA ARG A 12 -21.64 18.50 -49.72
C ARG A 12 -21.83 16.98 -49.69
N LYS A 13 -21.77 16.31 -50.85
CA LYS A 13 -21.85 14.83 -50.92
C LYS A 13 -20.60 14.16 -50.31
N ARG A 14 -19.39 14.69 -50.56
CA ARG A 14 -18.14 14.19 -49.96
C ARG A 14 -18.08 14.42 -48.45
N ALA A 15 -18.56 15.56 -47.95
CA ALA A 15 -18.63 15.83 -46.51
C ALA A 15 -19.56 14.84 -45.79
N ARG A 16 -20.77 14.61 -46.33
CA ARG A 16 -21.72 13.62 -45.80
C ARG A 16 -21.18 12.18 -45.86
N SER A 17 -20.42 11.80 -46.89
CA SER A 17 -19.86 10.46 -46.97
C SER A 17 -18.73 10.22 -45.96
N ARG A 18 -17.89 11.24 -45.71
CA ARG A 18 -16.83 11.18 -44.67
C ARG A 18 -17.42 11.12 -43.26
N GLN A 19 -18.48 11.91 -42.99
CA GLN A 19 -19.17 11.88 -41.69
C GLN A 19 -19.81 10.51 -41.39
N LYS A 20 -20.42 9.87 -42.41
CA LYS A 20 -20.98 8.51 -42.25
C LYS A 20 -19.93 7.43 -42.05
N GLY A 21 -18.75 7.56 -42.67
CA GLY A 21 -17.65 6.62 -42.49
C GLY A 21 -17.04 6.67 -41.10
N TRP A 22 -16.95 7.86 -40.51
CA TRP A 22 -16.30 8.05 -39.22
C TRP A 22 -17.21 7.68 -38.03
N GLY A 23 -18.50 8.05 -38.07
CA GLY A 23 -19.46 7.71 -37.01
C GLY A 23 -19.82 6.22 -36.93
N ARG A 24 -19.77 5.50 -38.07
CA ARG A 24 -20.21 4.09 -38.12
C ARG A 24 -19.22 3.12 -37.49
N TRP A 25 -17.92 3.47 -37.47
CA TRP A 25 -16.89 2.71 -36.77
C TRP A 25 -16.92 2.96 -35.25
N LEU A 26 -17.29 4.17 -34.81
CA LEU A 26 -17.47 4.49 -33.39
C LEU A 26 -18.54 3.60 -32.74
N HIS A 27 -19.66 3.33 -33.42
CA HIS A 27 -20.72 2.45 -32.90
C HIS A 27 -20.34 0.96 -32.80
N VAL A 28 -19.24 0.52 -33.42
CA VAL A 28 -18.74 -0.87 -33.33
C VAL A 28 -17.58 -0.97 -32.34
N VAL A 29 -16.66 -0.01 -32.36
CA VAL A 29 -15.46 -0.03 -31.51
C VAL A 29 -15.79 0.29 -30.05
N ILE A 30 -16.74 1.20 -29.78
CA ILE A 30 -17.14 1.58 -28.42
C ILE A 30 -17.74 0.40 -27.61
N PRO A 31 -18.72 -0.38 -28.12
CA PRO A 31 -19.26 -1.50 -27.35
C PRO A 31 -18.25 -2.64 -27.14
N ILE A 32 -17.33 -2.86 -28.09
CA ILE A 32 -16.26 -3.86 -27.94
C ILE A 32 -15.27 -3.44 -26.84
N LEU A 33 -14.85 -2.16 -26.82
CA LEU A 33 -13.99 -1.64 -25.77
C LEU A 33 -14.68 -1.64 -24.39
N ALA A 34 -15.98 -1.32 -24.34
CA ALA A 34 -16.76 -1.39 -23.11
C ALA A 34 -16.86 -2.83 -22.59
N ALA A 35 -17.11 -3.82 -23.46
CA ALA A 35 -17.13 -5.23 -23.08
C ALA A 35 -15.76 -5.73 -22.60
N LEU A 36 -14.66 -5.29 -23.22
CA LEU A 36 -13.30 -5.60 -22.77
C LEU A 36 -12.97 -4.96 -21.41
N LEU A 37 -13.36 -3.71 -21.18
CA LEU A 37 -13.16 -3.02 -19.89
C LEU A 37 -13.99 -3.66 -18.77
N VAL A 38 -15.21 -4.11 -19.06
CA VAL A 38 -16.06 -4.82 -18.08
C VAL A 38 -15.56 -6.27 -17.87
N GLY A 39 -15.06 -6.96 -18.89
CA GLY A 39 -14.46 -8.29 -18.75
C GLY A 39 -13.14 -8.27 -17.98
N LEU A 40 -12.29 -7.27 -18.22
CA LEU A 40 -10.98 -7.13 -17.55
C LEU A 40 -11.10 -6.45 -16.17
N GLY A 41 -12.04 -5.51 -15.98
CA GLY A 41 -12.21 -4.75 -14.73
C GLY A 41 -13.37 -5.23 -13.84
N GLY A 42 -14.43 -5.78 -14.40
CA GLY A 42 -15.63 -6.19 -13.68
C GLY A 42 -15.48 -7.50 -12.90
N GLY A 43 -14.65 -8.43 -13.39
CA GLY A 43 -14.31 -9.65 -12.66
C GLY A 43 -13.58 -9.38 -11.34
N TRP A 44 -12.76 -8.31 -11.28
CA TRP A 44 -12.04 -7.90 -10.08
C TRP A 44 -12.94 -7.31 -8.98
N LEU A 45 -14.11 -6.75 -9.33
CA LEU A 45 -15.03 -6.16 -8.35
C LEU A 45 -15.87 -7.22 -7.62
N PHE A 46 -16.22 -8.33 -8.28
CA PHE A 46 -16.97 -9.42 -7.63
C PHE A 46 -16.09 -10.50 -6.98
N ALA A 47 -14.81 -10.61 -7.37
CA ALA A 47 -13.85 -11.51 -6.72
C ALA A 47 -13.35 -10.99 -5.36
N ARG A 48 -13.66 -9.73 -4.99
CA ARG A 48 -13.41 -9.18 -3.64
C ARG A 48 -14.55 -9.45 -2.65
N ARG A 49 -15.25 -10.58 -2.78
CA ARG A 49 -15.95 -11.13 -1.63
C ARG A 49 -14.88 -11.75 -0.73
N GLY A 50 -14.27 -10.89 0.09
CA GLY A 50 -13.17 -11.25 0.96
C GLY A 50 -13.56 -12.44 1.83
N ASP A 51 -12.80 -13.52 1.70
CA ASP A 51 -12.68 -14.56 2.71
C ASP A 51 -12.21 -13.88 4.00
N THR A 52 -13.17 -13.46 4.82
CA THR A 52 -12.92 -13.02 6.20
C THR A 52 -12.88 -14.27 7.07
N GLY A 53 -11.93 -15.15 6.77
CA GLY A 53 -11.45 -16.13 7.74
C GLY A 53 -10.44 -15.43 8.65
N PRO A 54 -10.55 -15.51 9.98
CA PRO A 54 -9.51 -15.00 10.86
C PRO A 54 -8.32 -15.94 10.76
N THR A 55 -7.40 -15.67 9.84
CA THR A 55 -5.99 -15.97 10.08
C THR A 55 -5.40 -14.70 10.68
N GLU A 56 -5.83 -14.38 11.89
CA GLU A 56 -5.13 -13.45 12.75
C GLU A 56 -3.79 -14.13 13.04
N ALA A 57 -2.73 -13.74 12.33
CA ALA A 57 -1.40 -14.23 12.64
C ALA A 57 -1.11 -13.80 14.09
N GLU A 58 -1.07 -14.78 15.00
CA GLU A 58 -0.79 -14.54 16.41
C GLU A 58 0.56 -13.82 16.54
N ILE A 59 0.51 -12.55 16.96
CA ILE A 59 1.71 -11.73 17.14
C ILE A 59 2.43 -12.24 18.38
N LYS A 60 3.64 -12.78 18.20
CA LYS A 60 4.48 -13.25 19.31
C LYS A 60 4.97 -12.06 20.13
N LEU A 61 4.80 -12.17 21.45
CA LEU A 61 5.27 -11.21 22.44
C LEU A 61 6.10 -11.94 23.50
N ALA A 62 7.17 -11.32 23.98
CA ALA A 62 7.90 -11.78 25.17
C ALA A 62 6.98 -11.84 26.40
N SER A 63 7.41 -12.48 27.48
CA SER A 63 6.67 -12.40 28.75
C SER A 63 6.91 -11.05 29.45
N VAL A 64 5.95 -10.61 30.27
CA VAL A 64 6.09 -9.35 31.05
C VAL A 64 7.23 -9.43 32.06
N SER A 65 7.60 -10.63 32.54
CA SER A 65 8.69 -10.79 33.51
C SER A 65 10.08 -10.49 32.92
N GLN A 66 10.23 -10.52 31.60
CA GLN A 66 11.47 -10.13 30.90
C GLN A 66 11.65 -8.61 30.83
N LEU A 67 10.60 -7.82 31.11
CA LEU A 67 10.68 -6.37 31.07
C LEU A 67 11.37 -5.82 32.32
N PRO A 68 12.19 -4.76 32.19
CA PRO A 68 12.74 -4.05 33.34
C PRO A 68 11.62 -3.35 34.13
N GLU A 69 11.83 -3.15 35.43
CA GLU A 69 10.81 -2.57 36.34
C GLU A 69 10.28 -1.20 35.88
N LYS A 70 11.11 -0.40 35.22
CA LYS A 70 10.69 0.89 34.66
C LYS A 70 9.61 0.72 33.58
N VAL A 71 9.79 -0.26 32.69
CA VAL A 71 8.84 -0.54 31.60
C VAL A 71 7.60 -1.24 32.12
N ARG A 72 7.69 -2.12 33.12
CA ARG A 72 6.51 -2.77 33.75
C ARG A 72 5.49 -1.78 34.33
N ARG A 73 5.93 -0.56 34.67
CA ARG A 73 5.07 0.53 35.18
C ARG A 73 4.58 1.47 34.08
N ALA A 74 5.00 1.27 32.83
CA ALA A 74 4.56 2.07 31.70
C ALA A 74 3.12 1.68 31.25
N PRO A 75 2.45 2.51 30.44
CA PRO A 75 1.17 2.14 29.84
C PRO A 75 1.24 0.79 29.08
N PRO A 76 0.15 0.01 29.02
CA PRO A 76 0.14 -1.32 28.39
C PRO A 76 0.70 -1.35 26.97
N VAL A 77 0.41 -0.32 26.16
CA VAL A 77 0.92 -0.20 24.78
C VAL A 77 2.45 -0.12 24.72
N VAL A 78 3.07 0.56 25.70
CA VAL A 78 4.53 0.65 25.78
C VAL A 78 5.10 -0.70 26.20
N GLN A 79 4.50 -1.35 27.20
CA GLN A 79 4.91 -2.70 27.61
C GLN A 79 4.85 -3.67 26.43
N GLU A 80 3.78 -3.62 25.63
CA GLU A 80 3.60 -4.45 24.45
C GLU A 80 4.67 -4.19 23.39
N ALA A 81 4.99 -2.92 23.11
CA ALA A 81 6.05 -2.56 22.17
C ALA A 81 7.42 -3.11 22.58
N TYR A 82 7.79 -3.02 23.86
CA TYR A 82 9.01 -3.64 24.37
C TYR A 82 8.99 -5.17 24.26
N ARG A 83 7.85 -5.80 24.59
CA ARG A 83 7.71 -7.26 24.47
C ARG A 83 7.79 -7.73 23.03
N PHE A 84 7.26 -6.94 22.10
CA PHE A 84 7.37 -7.17 20.68
C PHE A 84 8.83 -7.04 20.22
N ALA A 85 9.54 -5.99 20.64
CA ALA A 85 10.93 -5.74 20.28
C ALA A 85 11.87 -6.88 20.70
N ILE A 86 11.65 -7.48 21.88
CA ILE A 86 12.46 -8.61 22.37
C ILE A 86 12.41 -9.83 21.43
N VAL A 87 11.23 -10.19 20.92
CA VAL A 87 11.05 -11.43 20.12
C VAL A 87 10.95 -11.20 18.61
N ASN A 88 10.93 -9.94 18.17
CA ASN A 88 10.86 -9.54 16.77
C ASN A 88 12.01 -8.58 16.39
N ALA A 89 13.15 -8.68 17.06
CA ALA A 89 14.30 -7.78 16.85
C ALA A 89 14.74 -7.70 15.38
N GLU A 90 14.84 -8.84 14.68
CA GLU A 90 15.20 -8.90 13.26
C GLU A 90 14.25 -8.14 12.33
N ILE A 91 12.98 -7.99 12.73
CA ILE A 91 11.99 -7.20 11.97
C ILE A 91 12.24 -5.72 12.24
N LEU A 92 12.40 -5.33 13.50
CA LEU A 92 12.65 -3.94 13.88
C LEU A 92 13.99 -3.42 13.37
N GLU A 93 15.02 -4.27 13.24
CA GLU A 93 16.30 -3.93 12.60
C GLU A 93 16.16 -3.48 11.15
N LYS A 94 15.13 -3.97 10.44
CA LYS A 94 14.87 -3.64 9.03
C LYS A 94 14.02 -2.38 8.88
N ILE A 95 13.41 -1.88 9.96
CA ILE A 95 12.57 -0.70 9.95
C ILE A 95 13.45 0.52 10.25
N PRO A 96 13.53 1.52 9.34
CA PRO A 96 14.37 2.69 9.57
C PRO A 96 13.96 3.47 10.83
N CYS A 97 14.96 4.04 11.52
CA CYS A 97 14.70 4.97 12.60
C CYS A 97 14.10 6.28 12.04
N TYR A 98 12.90 6.64 12.51
CA TYR A 98 12.17 7.85 12.08
C TYR A 98 12.14 8.96 13.14
N CYS A 99 12.81 8.76 14.29
CA CYS A 99 12.84 9.73 15.40
C CYS A 99 13.78 10.92 15.16
N GLY A 100 14.56 10.93 14.07
CA GLY A 100 15.55 11.98 13.78
C GLY A 100 16.87 11.86 14.57
N CYS A 101 17.08 10.77 15.30
CA CYS A 101 18.26 10.54 16.13
C CYS A 101 19.42 9.79 15.43
N GLY A 102 19.39 9.68 14.09
CA GLY A 102 20.42 8.95 13.35
C GLY A 102 21.85 9.47 13.56
N SER A 103 22.01 10.78 13.81
CA SER A 103 23.31 11.38 14.15
C SER A 103 23.88 10.91 15.50
N MET A 104 23.06 10.34 16.38
CA MET A 104 23.47 9.75 17.65
C MET A 104 23.86 8.27 17.51
N GLY A 105 23.79 7.72 16.30
CA GLY A 105 24.21 6.35 15.99
C GLY A 105 23.07 5.34 15.94
N HIS A 106 21.81 5.75 16.14
CA HIS A 106 20.64 4.88 15.94
C HIS A 106 20.43 4.58 14.46
N LYS A 107 20.11 3.33 14.15
CA LYS A 107 20.04 2.77 12.81
C LYS A 107 18.62 2.33 12.45
N SER A 108 17.84 1.85 13.41
CA SER A 108 16.52 1.26 13.16
C SER A 108 15.52 1.57 14.28
N ASP A 109 14.28 1.12 14.10
CA ASP A 109 13.23 1.20 15.11
C ASP A 109 13.54 0.31 16.34
N LEU A 110 14.46 -0.66 16.21
CA LEU A 110 14.91 -1.47 17.34
C LEU A 110 15.60 -0.62 18.42
N ASP A 111 16.37 0.38 18.02
CA ASP A 111 17.16 1.23 18.93
C ASP A 111 16.29 2.06 19.88
N CYS A 112 14.98 2.20 19.59
CA CYS A 112 14.01 2.80 20.49
C CYS A 112 13.84 1.98 21.78
N PHE A 113 14.02 0.66 21.72
CA PHE A 113 13.68 -0.29 22.76
C PHE A 113 14.88 -1.08 23.28
N ILE A 114 15.82 -1.46 22.41
CA ILE A 114 16.95 -2.33 22.73
C ILE A 114 18.23 -1.69 22.22
N GLN A 115 19.18 -1.49 23.14
CA GLN A 115 20.50 -0.97 22.83
C GLN A 115 21.47 -2.08 22.45
N ASP A 116 21.40 -3.24 23.12
CA ASP A 116 22.25 -4.39 22.81
C ASP A 116 21.67 -5.72 23.32
N PHE A 117 22.09 -6.80 22.67
CA PHE A 117 21.92 -8.18 23.15
C PHE A 117 23.29 -8.74 23.53
N ASN A 118 23.53 -8.90 24.84
CA ASN A 118 24.81 -9.39 25.32
C ASN A 118 25.02 -10.87 24.96
N PRO A 119 26.27 -11.35 24.87
CA PRO A 119 26.58 -12.76 24.58
C PRO A 119 26.01 -13.77 25.59
N ASP A 120 25.72 -13.33 26.81
CA ASP A 120 25.10 -14.15 27.87
C ASP A 120 23.57 -14.22 27.78
N GLY A 121 22.97 -13.57 26.77
CA GLY A 121 21.53 -13.50 26.56
C GLY A 121 20.82 -12.40 27.37
N SER A 122 21.55 -11.60 28.14
CA SER A 122 20.97 -10.42 28.80
C SER A 122 20.74 -9.28 27.80
N ILE A 123 19.71 -8.48 28.04
CA ILE A 123 19.28 -7.40 27.14
C ILE A 123 19.60 -6.05 27.78
N VAL A 124 20.29 -5.18 27.05
CA VAL A 124 20.46 -3.77 27.41
C VAL A 124 19.30 -3.00 26.79
N PHE A 125 18.39 -2.51 27.62
CA PHE A 125 17.19 -1.82 27.16
C PHE A 125 17.45 -0.33 26.89
N GLY A 126 16.98 0.15 25.74
CA GLY A 126 16.77 1.58 25.48
C GLY A 126 15.51 2.08 26.17
N TYR A 127 15.40 3.38 26.44
CA TYR A 127 14.27 3.97 27.16
C TYR A 127 13.55 5.11 26.42
N HIS A 128 13.79 5.28 25.12
CA HIS A 128 13.20 6.36 24.31
C HIS A 128 11.67 6.28 24.25
N ALA A 129 11.09 5.08 24.21
CA ALA A 129 9.64 4.89 24.22
C ALA A 129 8.95 5.24 25.56
N LEU A 130 9.72 5.69 26.57
CA LEU A 130 9.20 6.19 27.85
C LEU A 130 9.30 7.72 27.99
N GLU A 131 9.89 8.40 27.01
CA GLU A 131 10.15 9.85 27.03
C GLU A 131 9.04 10.67 26.34
#